data_AF-A0A950ZVM8-F1
#
_entry.id   AF-A0A950ZVM8-F1
#
_cell.length_a   1.000
_cell.length_b   1.000
_cell.length_c   1.000
_cell.angle_alpha   90.00
_cell.angle_beta   90.00
_cell.angle_gamma   90.00
#
_symmetry.space_group_name_H-M   'P 1'
#
loop_
_entity.id
_entity.type
_entity.pdbx_description
1 polymer ?
#
loop_
_entity_poly.entity_id
_entity_poly.type
_entity_poly.pdbx_seq_one_letter_code
_entity_poly.pdbx_strand_id
1 'polypeptide(L)'
;TVLYDSAKHLYRWSVAFQDIPHRSGAVVANRYFSYDQGIAIEAELAAYRLELDAGRLARARDVAAAIPGAFWSDTLNGYDLELGIDQVYSSYSAWTALGELALYDVDADSRWLDEARRDANGLGTHTRQADGSYALRTYVCVDRTAPGCADPSARVVVDPTIDTAADAWAQHLETAIAIRLAQPAATLP
;
A
#
# COMPACT_ATOMS: atom_id res chain seq x y z
N THR A 1 10.21 18.24 -6.34
CA THR A 1 8.97 17.50 -6.04
C THR A 1 8.54 17.82 -4.62
N VAL A 2 7.55 18.71 -4.44
CA VAL A 2 7.17 19.29 -3.13
C VAL A 2 6.73 18.22 -2.11
N LEU A 3 6.21 17.09 -2.58
CA LEU A 3 5.67 16.04 -1.72
C LEU A 3 6.67 14.94 -1.36
N TYR A 4 7.75 14.77 -2.11
CA TYR A 4 8.73 13.71 -1.81
C TYR A 4 9.55 14.07 -0.57
N ASP A 5 9.46 13.23 0.45
CA ASP A 5 10.32 13.29 1.63
C ASP A 5 11.56 12.42 1.41
N SER A 6 12.69 13.06 1.09
CA SER A 6 13.95 12.34 0.87
C SER A 6 14.54 11.71 2.13
N ALA A 7 14.11 12.12 3.34
CA ALA A 7 14.59 11.51 4.58
C ALA A 7 13.84 10.20 4.90
N LYS A 8 12.57 10.12 4.49
CA LYS A 8 11.74 8.91 4.68
C LYS A 8 11.66 8.03 3.43
N HIS A 9 12.06 8.56 2.28
CA HIS A 9 11.83 7.97 0.98
C HIS A 9 10.35 7.73 0.65
N LEU A 10 9.45 8.59 1.16
CA LEU A 10 8.00 8.48 0.96
C LEU A 10 7.42 9.78 0.38
N TYR A 11 6.27 9.67 -0.27
CA TYR A 11 5.47 10.81 -0.73
C TYR A 11 4.47 11.22 0.36
N ARG A 12 4.47 12.51 0.69
CA ARG A 12 3.48 13.13 1.58
C ARG A 12 2.13 13.21 0.89
N TRP A 13 1.08 12.96 1.65
CA TRP A 13 -0.30 12.88 1.16
C TRP A 13 -0.77 14.12 0.39
N SER A 14 -0.51 15.31 0.93
CA SER A 14 -1.08 16.52 0.38
C SER A 14 -0.24 17.77 0.61
N VAL A 15 -0.44 18.72 -0.30
CA VAL A 15 -0.02 20.11 -0.15
C VAL A 15 -1.27 20.99 -0.27
N ALA A 16 -1.51 21.80 0.75
CA ALA A 16 -2.47 22.89 0.72
C ALA A 16 -1.74 24.21 0.48
N PHE A 17 -2.48 25.27 0.20
CA PHE A 17 -1.95 26.63 0.03
C PHE A 17 -2.70 27.58 0.96
N GLN A 18 -1.97 28.45 1.66
CA GLN A 18 -2.56 29.52 2.47
C GLN A 18 -3.38 30.48 1.60
N ASP A 19 -2.91 30.72 0.38
CA ASP A 19 -3.61 31.48 -0.65
C ASP A 19 -3.89 30.55 -1.84
N ILE A 20 -5.11 29.99 -1.88
CA ILE A 20 -5.54 29.06 -2.93
C ILE A 20 -5.59 29.74 -4.31
N PRO A 21 -6.20 30.93 -4.50
CA PRO A 21 -6.23 31.61 -5.80
C PRO A 21 -4.85 31.82 -6.43
N HIS A 22 -3.83 32.16 -5.63
CA HIS A 22 -2.47 32.40 -6.15
C HIS A 22 -1.51 31.22 -5.92
N ARG A 23 -1.99 30.13 -5.30
CA ARG A 23 -1.20 28.94 -4.91
C ARG A 23 0.10 29.32 -4.19
N SER A 24 0.01 30.22 -3.21
CA SER A 24 1.15 30.67 -2.41
C SER A 24 1.05 30.25 -0.95
N GLY A 25 2.20 30.20 -0.26
CA GLY A 25 2.29 29.72 1.13
C GLY A 25 1.94 28.22 1.25
N ALA A 26 2.71 27.36 0.57
CA ALA A 26 2.49 25.92 0.60
C ALA A 26 2.57 25.35 2.03
N VAL A 27 1.55 24.60 2.42
CA VAL A 27 1.47 23.85 3.68
C VAL A 27 1.44 22.37 3.34
N VAL A 28 2.55 21.68 3.58
CA VAL A 28 2.69 20.27 3.25
C VAL A 28 2.29 19.42 4.46
N ALA A 29 1.37 18.48 4.27
CA ALA A 29 0.95 17.58 5.34
C ALA A 29 2.11 16.63 5.73
N ASN A 30 2.30 16.42 7.02
CA ASN A 30 3.23 15.40 7.51
C ASN A 30 2.51 14.06 7.74
N ARG A 31 1.79 13.60 6.72
CA ARG A 31 1.02 12.34 6.71
C ARG A 31 1.39 11.54 5.47
N TYR A 32 1.43 10.22 5.62
CA TYR A 32 1.82 9.29 4.57
C TYR A 32 0.83 8.14 4.57
N PHE A 33 0.35 7.76 3.39
CA PHE A 33 -0.57 6.65 3.21
C PHE A 33 0.05 5.59 2.30
N SER A 34 -0.13 4.32 2.64
CA SER A 34 0.48 3.20 1.93
C SER A 34 0.06 3.16 0.45
N TYR A 35 -1.25 3.28 0.17
CA TYR A 35 -1.76 3.24 -1.20
C TYR A 35 -1.24 4.40 -2.07
N ASP A 36 -1.03 5.60 -1.50
CA ASP A 36 -0.41 6.72 -2.22
C ASP A 36 1.02 6.38 -2.65
N GLN A 37 1.73 5.56 -1.88
CA GLN A 37 3.09 5.13 -2.23
C GLN A 37 3.06 4.15 -3.41
N GLY A 38 2.10 3.22 -3.42
CA GLY A 38 1.86 2.33 -4.56
C GLY A 38 1.58 3.13 -5.84
N ILE A 39 0.69 4.13 -5.77
CA ILE A 39 0.41 5.05 -6.88
C ILE A 39 1.67 5.83 -7.30
N ALA A 40 2.46 6.30 -6.33
CA ALA A 40 3.68 7.03 -6.62
C ALA A 40 4.71 6.15 -7.34
N ILE A 41 4.85 4.88 -6.98
CA ILE A 41 5.70 3.92 -7.70
C ILE A 41 5.24 3.81 -9.16
N GLU A 42 3.96 3.55 -9.40
CA GLU A 42 3.42 3.46 -10.76
C GLU A 42 3.63 4.75 -11.56
N ALA A 43 3.44 5.91 -10.94
CA ALA A 43 3.64 7.21 -11.56
C ALA A 43 5.12 7.47 -11.94
N GLU A 44 6.06 7.16 -11.05
CA GLU A 44 7.50 7.27 -11.35
C GLU A 44 7.91 6.27 -12.44
N LEU A 45 7.36 5.05 -12.45
CA LEU A 45 7.60 4.08 -13.52
C LEU A 45 7.02 4.53 -14.87
N ALA A 46 5.85 5.16 -14.88
CA ALA A 46 5.27 5.75 -16.09
C ALA A 46 6.14 6.90 -16.61
N ALA A 47 6.59 7.79 -15.73
CA ALA A 47 7.51 8.88 -16.08
C ALA A 47 8.85 8.34 -16.59
N TYR A 48 9.41 7.30 -15.96
CA TYR A 48 10.61 6.61 -16.43
C TYR A 48 10.46 6.13 -17.88
N ARG A 49 9.33 5.49 -18.22
CA ARG A 49 9.08 4.98 -19.58
C ARG A 49 8.96 6.09 -20.62
N LEU A 50 8.44 7.26 -20.24
CA LEU A 50 8.26 8.41 -21.14
C LEU A 50 9.54 9.22 -21.32
N GLU A 51 10.28 9.43 -20.24
CA GLU A 51 11.43 10.35 -20.17
C GLU A 51 12.77 9.62 -20.29
N LEU A 52 12.79 8.30 -20.09
CA LEU A 52 13.98 7.44 -19.94
C LEU A 52 14.95 7.94 -18.85
N ASP A 53 14.43 8.68 -17.87
CA ASP A 53 15.21 9.21 -16.76
C ASP A 53 15.41 8.14 -15.68
N ALA A 54 16.64 7.63 -15.55
CA ALA A 54 17.01 6.65 -14.54
C ALA A 54 16.75 7.13 -13.09
N GLY A 55 16.69 8.45 -12.85
CA GLY A 55 16.31 9.02 -11.56
C GLY A 55 14.88 8.67 -11.15
N ARG A 56 13.97 8.49 -12.12
CA ARG A 56 12.58 8.05 -11.90
C ARG A 56 12.51 6.60 -11.43
N LEU A 57 13.22 5.70 -12.10
CA LEU A 57 13.31 4.31 -11.68
C LEU A 57 13.97 4.16 -10.30
N ALA A 58 15.04 4.92 -10.04
CA ALA A 58 15.67 4.96 -8.72
C ALA A 58 14.70 5.43 -7.64
N ARG A 59 13.90 6.47 -7.92
CA ARG A 59 12.87 6.97 -7.00
C ARG A 59 11.79 5.93 -6.71
N ALA A 60 11.30 5.23 -7.74
CA ALA A 60 10.33 4.15 -7.55
C ALA A 60 10.86 3.04 -6.63
N ARG A 61 12.13 2.65 -6.81
CA ARG A 61 12.81 1.66 -5.96
C ARG A 61 12.98 2.13 -4.53
N ASP A 62 13.36 3.39 -4.33
CA ASP A 62 13.50 3.98 -2.99
C ASP A 62 12.17 3.93 -2.22
N VAL A 63 11.07 4.28 -2.89
CA VAL A 63 9.73 4.24 -2.28
C VAL A 63 9.34 2.80 -1.94
N ALA A 64 9.44 1.88 -2.90
CA ALA A 64 9.10 0.48 -2.67
C ALA A 64 9.91 -0.13 -1.52
N ALA A 65 11.21 0.17 -1.42
CA ALA A 65 12.06 -0.29 -0.33
C ALA A 65 11.66 0.26 1.05
N ALA A 66 11.05 1.45 1.09
CA ALA A 66 10.63 2.08 2.34
C ALA A 66 9.27 1.57 2.84
N ILE A 67 8.40 1.06 1.97
CA ILE A 67 7.04 0.65 2.31
C ILE A 67 7.01 -0.39 3.45
N PRO A 68 7.73 -1.52 3.38
CA PRO A 68 7.66 -2.54 4.44
C PRO A 68 8.03 -2.01 5.82
N GLY A 69 9.10 -1.21 5.93
CA GLY A 69 9.52 -0.64 7.21
C GLY A 69 8.61 0.48 7.73
N ALA A 70 7.81 1.09 6.85
CA ALA A 70 6.93 2.20 7.20
C ALA A 70 5.50 1.75 7.53
N PHE A 71 4.95 0.79 6.78
CA PHE A 71 3.52 0.48 6.84
C PHE A 71 3.21 -0.95 7.26
N TRP A 72 4.18 -1.88 7.28
CA TRP A 72 3.86 -3.24 7.67
C TRP A 72 3.51 -3.33 9.16
N SER A 73 2.31 -3.82 9.47
CA SER A 73 1.93 -4.17 10.84
C SER A 73 2.17 -5.66 11.08
N ASP A 74 3.10 -5.99 11.98
CA ASP A 74 3.31 -7.39 12.44
C ASP A 74 2.11 -7.93 13.22
N THR A 75 1.29 -7.05 13.79
CA THR A 75 0.08 -7.44 14.52
C THR A 75 -1.05 -7.82 13.57
N LEU A 76 -1.21 -7.04 12.50
CA LEU A 76 -2.32 -7.19 11.56
C LEU A 76 -1.95 -7.96 10.29
N ASN A 77 -0.67 -8.28 10.10
CA ASN A 77 -0.08 -8.88 8.90
C ASN A 77 -0.57 -8.20 7.62
N GLY A 78 -0.35 -6.91 7.47
CA GLY A 78 -0.69 -6.18 6.25
C GLY A 78 -0.16 -4.77 6.30
N TYR A 79 -0.32 -4.04 5.21
CA TYR A 79 0.04 -2.63 5.15
C TYR A 79 -1.03 -1.76 5.79
N ASP A 80 -0.64 -1.07 6.86
CA ASP A 80 -1.42 -0.02 7.48
C ASP A 80 -1.76 1.05 6.46
N LEU A 81 -2.98 1.59 6.57
CA LEU A 81 -3.43 2.67 5.70
C LEU A 81 -2.56 3.91 5.88
N GLU A 82 -2.26 4.29 7.12
CA GLU A 82 -1.53 5.51 7.47
C GLU A 82 -0.33 5.17 8.36
N LEU A 83 0.80 5.83 8.09
CA LEU A 83 2.04 5.63 8.84
C LEU A 83 1.82 5.86 10.35
N GLY A 84 2.05 4.82 11.15
CA GLY A 84 1.94 4.87 12.61
C GLY A 84 0.52 4.68 13.17
N ILE A 85 -0.42 4.21 12.33
CA ILE A 85 -1.78 3.84 12.76
C ILE A 85 -2.02 2.37 12.41
N ASP A 86 -2.07 1.50 13.43
CA ASP A 86 -2.33 0.05 13.28
C ASP A 86 -3.76 -0.23 12.78
N GLN A 87 -3.94 -0.14 11.47
CA GLN A 87 -5.20 -0.33 10.77
C GLN A 87 -4.96 -0.67 9.29
N VAL A 88 -5.25 -1.92 8.94
CA VAL A 88 -5.17 -2.44 7.58
C VAL A 88 -6.55 -2.41 6.95
N TYR A 89 -6.69 -1.66 5.86
CA TYR A 89 -7.87 -1.73 4.99
C TYR A 89 -7.54 -2.64 3.81
N SER A 90 -8.38 -3.64 3.55
CA SER A 90 -8.09 -4.66 2.54
C SER A 90 -7.81 -4.08 1.15
N SER A 91 -8.59 -3.08 0.73
CA SER A 91 -8.43 -2.43 -0.57
C SER A 91 -7.12 -1.64 -0.68
N TYR A 92 -6.79 -0.85 0.33
CA TYR A 92 -5.61 0.02 0.30
C TYR A 92 -4.30 -0.77 0.50
N SER A 93 -4.34 -1.82 1.32
CA SER A 93 -3.21 -2.76 1.46
C SER A 93 -2.92 -3.43 0.13
N ALA A 94 -3.96 -3.98 -0.51
CA ALA A 94 -3.81 -4.64 -1.80
C ALA A 94 -3.31 -3.70 -2.91
N TRP A 95 -3.79 -2.45 -2.94
CA TRP A 95 -3.31 -1.45 -3.90
C TRP A 95 -1.83 -1.08 -3.67
N THR A 96 -1.39 -1.02 -2.42
CA THR A 96 0.03 -0.80 -2.11
C THR A 96 0.90 -1.89 -2.72
N ALA A 97 0.51 -3.16 -2.53
CA ALA A 97 1.21 -4.32 -3.09
C ALA A 97 1.19 -4.37 -4.64
N LEU A 98 0.15 -3.84 -5.28
CA LEU A 98 0.12 -3.72 -6.75
C LEU A 98 1.21 -2.77 -7.28
N GLY A 99 1.56 -1.72 -6.53
CA GLY A 99 2.69 -0.85 -6.86
C GLY A 99 4.03 -1.61 -6.84
N GLU A 100 4.23 -2.49 -5.86
CA GLU A 100 5.41 -3.38 -5.79
C GLU A 100 5.44 -4.33 -7.01
N LEU A 101 4.29 -4.93 -7.36
CA LEU A 101 4.20 -5.78 -8.55
C LEU A 101 4.42 -5.02 -9.87
N ALA A 102 4.11 -3.73 -9.93
CA ALA A 102 4.44 -2.91 -11.09
C ALA A 102 5.95 -2.68 -11.21
N LEU A 103 6.65 -2.57 -10.09
CA LEU A 103 8.11 -2.47 -10.05
C LEU A 103 8.79 -3.80 -10.41
N TYR A 104 8.26 -4.92 -9.91
CA TYR A 104 8.68 -6.27 -10.31
C TYR A 104 8.67 -6.46 -11.83
N ASP A 105 7.61 -5.99 -12.50
CA ASP A 105 7.50 -6.11 -13.96
C ASP A 105 8.57 -5.33 -14.73
N VAL A 106 9.23 -4.36 -14.08
CA VAL A 106 10.24 -3.50 -14.70
C VAL A 106 11.66 -4.01 -14.43
N ASP A 107 11.95 -4.46 -13.21
CA ASP A 107 13.31 -4.85 -12.83
C ASP A 107 13.51 -6.31 -12.44
N ALA A 108 12.43 -7.11 -12.45
CA ALA A 108 12.41 -8.53 -12.13
C ALA A 108 13.02 -8.88 -10.75
N ASP A 109 13.11 -7.91 -9.84
CA ASP A 109 13.61 -8.17 -8.51
C ASP A 109 12.55 -8.89 -7.67
N SER A 110 12.80 -10.16 -7.37
CA SER A 110 11.83 -11.04 -6.71
C SER A 110 11.38 -10.54 -5.34
N ARG A 111 12.14 -9.64 -4.70
CA ARG A 111 11.74 -9.06 -3.42
C ARG A 111 10.35 -8.40 -3.49
N TRP A 112 10.03 -7.74 -4.60
CA TRP A 112 8.75 -7.04 -4.77
C TRP A 112 7.57 -8.00 -4.90
N LEU A 113 7.80 -9.13 -5.60
CA LEU A 113 6.81 -10.20 -5.67
C LEU A 113 6.62 -10.88 -4.31
N ASP A 114 7.69 -11.04 -3.54
CA ASP A 114 7.62 -11.65 -2.21
C ASP A 114 6.88 -10.76 -1.19
N GLU A 115 7.10 -9.44 -1.20
CA GLU A 115 6.32 -8.51 -0.35
C GLU A 115 4.84 -8.48 -0.76
N ALA A 116 4.54 -8.41 -2.05
CA ALA A 116 3.15 -8.47 -2.52
C ALA A 116 2.44 -9.79 -2.12
N ARG A 117 3.16 -10.91 -2.17
CA ARG A 117 2.66 -12.22 -1.69
C ARG A 117 2.46 -12.23 -0.18
N ARG A 118 3.38 -11.63 0.57
CA ARG A 118 3.28 -11.50 2.02
C ARG A 118 2.03 -10.73 2.41
N ASP A 119 1.75 -9.61 1.74
CA ASP A 119 0.54 -8.82 1.96
C ASP A 119 -0.73 -9.61 1.60
N ALA A 120 -0.78 -10.23 0.41
CA ALA A 120 -1.92 -11.05 0.00
C ALA A 120 -2.23 -12.20 0.98
N ASN A 121 -1.20 -12.89 1.47
CA ASN A 121 -1.36 -13.94 2.48
C ASN A 121 -1.88 -13.39 3.81
N GLY A 122 -1.42 -12.20 4.18
CA GLY A 122 -1.84 -11.48 5.38
C GLY A 122 -3.33 -11.10 5.34
N LEU A 123 -3.76 -10.47 4.25
CA LEU A 123 -5.18 -10.21 3.96
C LEU A 123 -5.99 -11.51 3.94
N GLY A 124 -5.50 -12.54 3.25
CA GLY A 124 -6.13 -13.86 3.19
C GLY A 124 -6.35 -14.50 4.58
N THR A 125 -5.45 -14.24 5.53
CA THR A 125 -5.52 -14.81 6.88
C THR A 125 -6.49 -14.06 7.79
N HIS A 126 -6.53 -12.72 7.70
CA HIS A 126 -7.23 -11.88 8.67
C HIS A 126 -8.55 -11.31 8.19
N THR A 127 -8.69 -11.05 6.88
CA THR A 127 -9.87 -10.36 6.34
C THR A 127 -10.71 -11.23 5.43
N ARG A 128 -10.19 -12.35 4.91
CA ARG A 128 -10.96 -13.26 4.07
C ARG A 128 -12.04 -13.98 4.89
N GLN A 129 -13.27 -13.90 4.40
CA GLN A 129 -14.45 -14.52 4.99
C GLN A 129 -14.72 -15.90 4.40
N ALA A 130 -15.62 -16.65 5.03
CA ALA A 130 -15.93 -18.03 4.63
C ALA A 130 -16.53 -18.15 3.22
N ASP A 131 -17.21 -17.11 2.75
CA ASP A 131 -17.77 -17.02 1.39
C ASP A 131 -16.76 -16.55 0.33
N GLY A 132 -15.52 -16.24 0.76
CA GLY A 132 -14.46 -15.74 -0.10
C GLY A 132 -14.45 -14.23 -0.30
N SER A 133 -15.38 -13.49 0.32
CA SER A 133 -15.30 -12.03 0.39
C SER A 133 -14.20 -11.58 1.35
N TYR A 134 -13.85 -10.31 1.29
CA TYR A 134 -12.88 -9.63 2.14
C TYR A 134 -13.59 -8.61 3.01
N ALA A 135 -13.33 -8.69 4.32
CA ALA A 135 -13.72 -7.69 5.30
C ALA A 135 -13.12 -6.32 4.95
N LEU A 136 -13.84 -5.24 5.29
CA LEU A 136 -13.42 -3.87 5.01
C LEU A 136 -12.01 -3.57 5.57
N ARG A 137 -11.78 -3.91 6.83
CA ARG A 137 -10.55 -3.59 7.55
C ARG A 137 -10.34 -4.45 8.80
N THR A 138 -9.10 -4.47 9.26
CA THR A 138 -8.68 -4.97 10.57
C THR A 138 -7.92 -3.87 11.31
N TYR A 139 -8.09 -3.73 12.61
CA TYR A 139 -7.42 -2.69 13.41
C TYR A 139 -7.20 -3.07 14.86
N VAL A 140 -6.21 -2.45 15.49
CA VAL A 140 -5.92 -2.63 16.92
C VAL A 140 -6.83 -1.73 17.77
N CYS A 141 -7.38 -2.28 18.84
CA CYS A 141 -8.21 -1.55 19.79
C CYS A 141 -7.40 -0.62 20.68
N VAL A 142 -7.18 0.61 20.20
CA VAL A 142 -6.60 1.71 20.99
C VAL A 142 -7.67 2.55 21.68
N ASP A 143 -8.84 2.72 21.05
CA ASP A 143 -9.99 3.43 21.58
C ASP A 143 -11.14 2.44 21.88
N ARG A 144 -11.61 2.42 23.13
CA ARG A 144 -12.69 1.55 23.59
C ARG A 144 -14.07 1.93 23.04
N THR A 145 -14.20 3.14 22.47
CA THR A 145 -15.44 3.60 21.84
C THR A 145 -15.53 3.22 20.36
N ALA A 146 -14.43 2.75 19.75
CA ALA A 146 -14.46 2.24 18.39
C ALA A 146 -15.35 0.99 18.29
N PRO A 147 -16.08 0.79 17.17
CA PRO A 147 -16.88 -0.41 16.95
C PRO A 147 -16.08 -1.70 17.25
N GLY A 148 -16.68 -2.68 17.91
CA GLY A 148 -15.99 -3.94 18.25
C GLY A 148 -14.93 -3.85 19.37
N CYS A 149 -14.50 -2.66 19.81
CA CYS A 149 -13.48 -2.49 20.86
C CYS A 149 -14.03 -2.32 22.28
N ALA A 150 -15.36 -2.36 22.44
CA ALA A 150 -16.04 -2.25 23.74
C ALA A 150 -15.72 -3.43 24.68
N ASP A 151 -15.41 -4.61 24.14
CA ASP A 151 -14.93 -5.75 24.93
C ASP A 151 -13.49 -5.47 25.42
N PRO A 152 -13.24 -5.41 26.74
CA PRO A 152 -11.90 -5.19 27.30
C PRO A 152 -10.86 -6.23 26.87
N SER A 153 -11.30 -7.43 26.47
CA SER A 153 -10.45 -8.51 25.98
C SER A 153 -10.10 -8.38 24.50
N ALA A 154 -10.90 -7.65 23.71
CA ALA A 154 -10.60 -7.37 22.32
C ALA A 154 -9.29 -6.57 22.22
N ARG A 155 -8.38 -7.06 21.37
CA ARG A 155 -7.09 -6.43 21.04
C ARG A 155 -7.03 -6.06 19.57
N VAL A 156 -7.63 -6.88 18.72
CA VAL A 156 -7.76 -6.68 17.28
C VAL A 156 -9.22 -6.90 16.91
N VAL A 157 -9.75 -6.07 16.02
CA VAL A 157 -11.11 -6.18 15.49
C VAL A 157 -11.03 -6.32 13.98
N VAL A 158 -11.80 -7.26 13.44
CA VAL A 158 -12.11 -7.37 12.01
C VAL A 158 -13.50 -6.77 11.80
N ASP A 159 -13.60 -5.79 10.91
CA ASP A 159 -14.87 -5.17 10.51
C ASP A 159 -15.48 -5.98 9.35
N PRO A 160 -16.52 -6.80 9.59
CA PRO A 160 -17.02 -7.76 8.61
C PRO A 160 -17.79 -7.10 7.46
N THR A 161 -17.90 -5.77 7.45
CA THR A 161 -18.55 -5.02 6.37
C THR A 161 -17.93 -5.42 5.04
N ILE A 162 -18.74 -5.93 4.12
CA ILE A 162 -18.33 -6.24 2.76
C ILE A 162 -18.28 -4.92 1.99
N ASP A 163 -17.08 -4.54 1.59
CA ASP A 163 -16.83 -3.41 0.71
C ASP A 163 -16.43 -3.95 -0.67
N THR A 164 -17.15 -3.54 -1.71
CA THR A 164 -16.88 -4.00 -3.07
C THR A 164 -15.47 -3.66 -3.52
N ALA A 165 -14.88 -2.57 -3.02
CA ALA A 165 -13.49 -2.23 -3.32
C ALA A 165 -12.51 -3.18 -2.62
N ALA A 166 -12.76 -3.57 -1.36
CA ALA A 166 -11.96 -4.59 -0.67
C ALA A 166 -11.91 -5.90 -1.46
N ASP A 167 -13.06 -6.41 -1.89
CA ASP A 167 -13.14 -7.63 -2.71
C ASP A 167 -12.37 -7.48 -4.03
N ALA A 168 -12.67 -6.41 -4.78
CA ALA A 168 -12.10 -6.21 -6.11
C ALA A 168 -10.58 -6.09 -6.06
N TRP A 169 -10.03 -5.32 -5.13
CA TRP A 169 -8.59 -5.10 -5.05
C TRP A 169 -7.83 -6.31 -4.52
N ALA A 170 -8.36 -7.02 -3.52
CA ALA A 170 -7.72 -8.24 -3.03
C ALA A 170 -7.69 -9.34 -4.11
N GLN A 171 -8.80 -9.56 -4.81
CA GLN A 171 -8.86 -10.52 -5.93
C GLN A 171 -7.97 -10.10 -7.10
N HIS A 172 -7.87 -8.80 -7.37
CA HIS A 172 -6.96 -8.27 -8.38
C HIS A 172 -5.50 -8.57 -8.01
N LEU A 173 -5.10 -8.34 -6.75
CA LEU A 173 -3.78 -8.67 -6.25
C LEU A 173 -3.48 -10.17 -6.38
N GLU A 174 -4.38 -11.03 -5.89
CA GLU A 174 -4.22 -12.49 -6.01
C GLU A 174 -4.01 -12.93 -7.47
N THR A 175 -4.82 -12.38 -8.38
CA THR A 175 -4.71 -12.67 -9.81
C THR A 175 -3.38 -12.18 -10.40
N ALA A 176 -2.97 -10.96 -10.04
CA ALA A 176 -1.72 -10.36 -10.50
C ALA A 176 -0.49 -11.16 -10.06
N ILE A 177 -0.50 -11.68 -8.83
CA ILE A 177 0.52 -12.60 -8.30
C ILE A 177 0.51 -13.91 -9.09
N ALA A 178 -0.67 -14.53 -9.25
CA ALA A 178 -0.80 -15.82 -9.92
C ALA A 178 -0.27 -15.78 -11.36
N ILE A 179 -0.56 -14.70 -12.10
CA ILE A 179 -0.04 -14.50 -13.46
C ILE A 179 1.49 -14.50 -13.48
N ARG A 180 2.13 -13.77 -12.55
CA ARG A 180 3.60 -13.65 -12.48
C ARG A 180 4.27 -14.95 -12.05
N LEU A 181 3.63 -15.74 -11.20
CA LEU A 181 4.13 -17.07 -10.80
C LEU A 181 3.96 -18.12 -11.89
N ALA A 182 2.95 -17.98 -12.76
CA ALA A 182 2.70 -18.92 -13.85
C ALA A 182 3.60 -18.68 -15.08
N GLN A 183 4.18 -17.49 -15.22
CA GLN A 183 5.09 -17.18 -16.31
C GLN A 183 6.49 -17.73 -16.00
N PRO A 184 7.11 -18.52 -16.90
CA PRO A 184 8.52 -18.87 -16.76
C PRO A 184 9.33 -17.58 -16.79
N ALA A 185 10.27 -17.42 -15.85
CA ALA A 185 11.12 -16.24 -15.74
C ALA A 185 11.65 -15.86 -17.13
N ALA A 186 11.20 -14.72 -17.66
CA ALA A 186 11.68 -14.22 -18.92
C ALA A 186 13.16 -13.88 -18.72
N THR A 187 14.05 -14.69 -19.27
CA THR A 187 15.44 -14.30 -19.48
C THR A 187 15.41 -13.11 -20.43
N LEU A 188 15.55 -11.91 -19.88
CA LEU A 188 15.82 -10.71 -20.67
C LEU A 188 17.16 -10.94 -21.43
N PRO A 189 17.22 -10.64 -22.74
CA PRO A 189 18.48 -10.65 -23.50
C PRO A 189 19.46 -9.58 -23.05
#